data_AF-X1S0D6-F1
#
_entry.id   AF-X1S0D6-F1
#
_cell.length_a   1.000
_cell.length_b   1.000
_cell.length_c   1.000
_cell.angle_alpha   90.00
_cell.angle_beta   90.00
_cell.angle_gamma   90.00
#
_symmetry.space_group_name_H-M   'P 1'
#
loop_
_entity.id
_entity.type
_entity.pdbx_description
1 polymer ?
#
loop_
_entity_poly.entity_id
_entity_poly.type
_entity_poly.pdbx_seq_one_letter_code
_entity_poly.pdbx_strand_id
1 'polypeptide(L)'
;MKQDLPSLDLAYEASKGHYEMVARWVDSIDNKIIAVFSVASLLIGILAAFKGVSPEWHFTFIIFCLATVFFIATATFCWKGFRTRTFIMGNNPRKLLEQYAPLNPDETKRYLLKYWGENYEYNLTVLRQKSSALKWAIPSAGVEVLLLLCWLILA
;
A
#
# COMPACT_ATOMS: atom_id res chain seq x y z
N MET A 1 -11.45 -42.31 20.91
CA MET A 1 -11.91 -42.03 19.54
C MET A 1 -11.44 -40.64 19.16
N LYS A 2 -10.42 -40.53 18.30
CA LYS A 2 -10.07 -39.25 17.65
C LYS A 2 -11.22 -38.95 16.70
N GLN A 3 -11.97 -37.87 16.93
CA GLN A 3 -12.78 -37.30 15.87
C GLN A 3 -11.79 -36.89 14.78
N ASP A 4 -11.81 -37.57 13.63
CA ASP A 4 -11.39 -36.94 12.38
C ASP A 4 -12.20 -35.65 12.30
N LEU A 5 -11.52 -34.51 12.36
CA LEU A 5 -12.14 -33.19 12.42
C LEU A 5 -12.15 -32.65 10.99
N PRO A 6 -13.19 -32.91 10.16
CA PRO A 6 -13.41 -32.17 8.92
C PRO A 6 -13.50 -30.65 9.19
N SER A 7 -13.71 -30.26 10.45
CA SER A 7 -13.61 -28.88 10.90
C SER A 7 -12.20 -28.28 10.88
N LEU A 8 -11.12 -29.07 11.03
CA LEU A 8 -9.75 -28.54 10.98
C LEU A 8 -9.36 -28.16 9.56
N ASP A 9 -9.68 -29.02 8.59
CA ASP A 9 -9.45 -28.76 7.17
C ASP A 9 -10.31 -27.59 6.69
N LEU A 10 -11.59 -27.57 7.08
CA LEU A 10 -12.48 -26.46 6.77
C LEU A 10 -11.98 -25.14 7.37
N ALA A 11 -11.56 -25.14 8.64
CA ALA A 11 -11.02 -23.96 9.29
C ALA A 11 -9.72 -23.49 8.62
N TYR A 12 -8.85 -24.42 8.25
CA TYR A 12 -7.60 -24.14 7.57
C TYR A 12 -7.84 -23.50 6.20
N GLU A 13 -8.65 -24.12 5.34
CA GLU A 13 -8.93 -23.60 3.99
C GLU A 13 -9.64 -22.24 4.04
N ALA A 14 -10.61 -22.06 4.95
CA ALA A 14 -11.27 -20.78 5.15
C ALA A 14 -10.28 -19.68 5.60
N SER A 15 -9.40 -19.99 6.54
CA SER A 15 -8.41 -19.03 7.05
C SER A 15 -7.34 -18.71 6.03
N LYS A 16 -6.88 -19.71 5.26
CA LYS A 16 -5.91 -19.56 4.18
C LYS A 16 -6.45 -18.62 3.11
N GLY A 17 -7.67 -18.85 2.64
CA GLY A 17 -8.30 -18.00 1.62
C GLY A 17 -8.43 -16.54 2.08
N HIS A 18 -8.80 -16.32 3.34
CA HIS A 18 -8.87 -14.98 3.94
C HIS A 18 -7.49 -14.33 4.04
N TYR A 19 -6.49 -15.07 4.50
CA TYR A 19 -5.12 -14.59 4.64
C TYR A 19 -4.52 -14.17 3.29
N GLU A 20 -4.66 -14.99 2.26
CA GLU A 20 -4.21 -14.68 0.91
C GLU A 20 -4.94 -13.46 0.33
N MET A 21 -6.23 -13.32 0.60
CA MET A 21 -7.01 -12.15 0.18
C MET A 21 -6.46 -10.86 0.81
N VAL A 22 -6.19 -10.87 2.12
CA VAL A 22 -5.61 -9.70 2.82
C VAL A 22 -4.22 -9.36 2.27
N ALA A 23 -3.39 -10.37 2.01
CA ALA A 23 -2.07 -10.17 1.39
C ALA A 23 -2.19 -9.47 0.03
N ARG A 24 -3.07 -9.97 -0.86
CA ARG A 24 -3.35 -9.35 -2.17
C ARG A 24 -3.84 -7.91 -2.04
N TRP A 25 -4.62 -7.59 -1.01
CA TRP A 25 -5.07 -6.22 -0.78
C TRP A 25 -3.94 -5.28 -0.38
N VAL A 26 -3.01 -5.74 0.45
CA VAL A 26 -1.81 -4.96 0.79
C VAL A 26 -0.98 -4.68 -0.46
N ASP A 27 -0.68 -5.70 -1.26
CA ASP A 27 0.08 -5.54 -2.50
C ASP A 27 -0.63 -4.61 -3.49
N SER A 28 -1.95 -4.72 -3.59
CA SER A 28 -2.77 -3.82 -4.42
C SER A 28 -2.68 -2.36 -3.96
N ILE A 29 -2.71 -2.11 -2.65
CA ILE A 29 -2.59 -0.76 -2.10
C ILE A 29 -1.18 -0.21 -2.33
N ASP A 30 -0.14 -1.00 -2.12
CA ASP A 30 1.24 -0.57 -2.33
C ASP A 30 1.50 -0.22 -3.80
N ASN A 31 1.00 -1.04 -4.74
CA ASN A 31 1.06 -0.74 -6.17
C ASN A 31 0.32 0.56 -6.53
N LYS A 32 -0.82 0.83 -5.90
CA LYS A 32 -1.55 2.10 -6.10
C LYS A 32 -0.78 3.29 -5.55
N ILE A 33 -0.16 3.15 -4.38
CA ILE A 33 0.68 4.22 -3.80
C ILE A 33 1.88 4.50 -4.74
N ILE A 34 2.54 3.46 -5.24
CA ILE A 34 3.60 3.59 -6.25
C ILE A 34 3.09 4.37 -7.46
N ALA A 35 1.98 3.91 -8.05
CA ALA A 35 1.43 4.52 -9.26
C ALA A 35 1.10 6.01 -9.05
N VAL A 36 0.43 6.35 -7.95
CA VAL A 36 0.10 7.75 -7.61
C VAL A 36 1.37 8.59 -7.48
N PHE A 37 2.36 8.11 -6.72
CA PHE A 37 3.61 8.84 -6.52
C PHE A 37 4.40 9.02 -7.81
N SER A 38 4.52 7.96 -8.63
CA SER A 38 5.24 7.99 -9.89
C SER A 38 4.59 8.95 -10.90
N VAL A 39 3.25 8.91 -11.04
CA VAL A 39 2.53 9.80 -11.95
C VAL A 39 2.66 11.27 -11.51
N ALA A 40 2.47 11.55 -10.22
CA ALA A 40 2.63 12.90 -9.67
C ALA A 40 4.06 13.44 -9.94
N SER A 41 5.08 12.64 -9.61
CA SER A 41 6.49 13.01 -9.82
C SER A 41 6.84 13.24 -11.28
N LEU A 42 6.30 12.40 -12.17
CA LEU A 42 6.51 12.53 -13.62
C LEU A 42 5.85 13.79 -14.17
N LEU A 43 4.61 14.08 -13.80
CA LEU A 43 3.87 15.24 -14.29
C LEU A 43 4.52 16.55 -13.86
N ILE A 44 4.86 16.70 -12.58
CA ILE A 44 5.50 17.93 -12.11
C ILE A 44 6.88 18.12 -12.76
N GLY A 45 7.66 17.04 -12.91
CA GLY A 45 8.99 17.10 -13.52
C GLY A 45 8.95 17.45 -15.01
N ILE A 46 8.09 16.77 -15.78
CA ILE A 46 7.93 17.01 -17.23
C ILE A 46 7.43 18.43 -17.46
N LEU A 47 6.35 18.85 -16.78
CA LEU A 47 5.75 20.15 -17.04
C LEU A 47 6.68 21.31 -16.62
N ALA A 48 7.41 21.16 -15.52
CA ALA A 48 8.43 22.13 -15.12
C ALA A 48 9.57 22.24 -16.16
N ALA A 49 10.00 21.12 -16.74
CA ALA A 49 11.05 21.10 -17.76
C ALA A 49 10.59 21.68 -19.10
N PHE A 50 9.38 21.37 -19.56
CA PHE A 50 8.86 21.83 -20.86
C PHE A 50 8.62 23.34 -20.91
N LYS A 51 8.08 23.91 -19.84
CA LYS A 51 7.67 25.33 -19.85
C LYS A 51 8.79 26.28 -19.43
N GLY A 52 9.77 25.76 -18.68
CA GLY A 52 10.76 26.58 -18.00
C GLY A 52 10.14 27.33 -16.83
N VAL A 53 10.76 27.28 -15.65
CA VAL A 53 10.29 28.05 -14.49
C VAL A 53 10.86 29.46 -14.58
N SER A 54 10.17 30.34 -15.30
CA SER A 54 10.52 31.77 -15.31
C SER A 54 9.85 32.47 -14.11
N PRO A 55 10.62 33.16 -13.24
CA PRO A 55 10.10 33.81 -12.03
C PRO A 55 9.47 35.18 -12.31
N GLU A 56 9.11 35.50 -13.55
CA GLU A 56 8.30 36.69 -13.81
C GLU A 56 7.01 36.60 -12.99
N TRP A 57 6.61 37.72 -12.36
CA TRP A 57 5.51 37.84 -11.38
C TRP A 57 4.12 37.67 -12.01
N HIS A 58 3.97 36.63 -12.81
CA HIS A 58 2.71 36.23 -13.42
C HIS A 58 1.93 35.38 -12.43
N PHE A 59 0.62 35.61 -12.37
CA PHE A 59 -0.34 34.83 -11.57
C PHE A 59 -0.16 33.30 -11.71
N THR A 60 0.38 32.86 -12.83
CA THR A 60 0.69 31.47 -13.17
C THR A 60 1.79 30.87 -12.28
N PHE A 61 2.78 31.66 -11.82
CA PHE A 61 3.80 31.17 -10.88
C PHE A 61 3.18 30.78 -9.53
N ILE A 62 2.15 31.51 -9.07
CA ILE A 62 1.43 31.18 -7.83
C ILE A 62 0.71 29.82 -7.96
N ILE A 63 0.10 29.56 -9.11
CA ILE A 63 -0.57 28.28 -9.40
C ILE A 63 0.45 27.13 -9.37
N PHE A 64 1.64 27.32 -9.95
CA PHE A 64 2.71 26.33 -9.93
C PHE A 64 3.23 26.06 -8.51
N CYS A 65 3.44 27.11 -7.71
CA CYS A 65 3.82 26.96 -6.30
C CYS A 65 2.76 26.19 -5.51
N LEU A 66 1.48 26.46 -5.75
CA LEU A 66 0.40 25.73 -5.10
C LEU A 66 0.37 24.26 -5.54
N ALA A 67 0.57 23.97 -6.83
CA ALA A 67 0.70 22.61 -7.34
C ALA A 67 1.86 21.87 -6.64
N THR A 68 2.99 22.54 -6.44
CA THR A 68 4.16 21.99 -5.74
C THR A 68 3.84 21.66 -4.27
N VAL A 69 3.06 22.49 -3.58
CA VAL A 69 2.62 22.20 -2.21
C VAL A 69 1.75 20.93 -2.17
N PHE A 70 0.82 20.78 -3.12
CA PHE A 70 0.01 19.57 -3.23
C PHE A 70 0.84 18.33 -3.59
N PHE A 71 1.84 18.47 -4.46
CA PHE A 71 2.81 17.41 -4.73
C PHE A 71 3.54 16.96 -3.46
N ILE A 72 4.06 17.90 -2.66
CA ILE A 72 4.73 17.59 -1.39
C ILE A 72 3.78 16.87 -0.42
N ALA A 73 2.51 17.29 -0.36
CA ALA A 73 1.49 16.61 0.43
C ALA A 73 1.25 15.17 -0.08
N THR A 74 1.08 14.99 -1.39
CA THR A 74 0.94 13.68 -2.05
C THR A 74 2.13 12.77 -1.71
N ALA A 75 3.36 13.27 -1.88
CA ALA A 75 4.59 12.57 -1.57
C ALA A 75 4.66 12.17 -0.09
N THR A 76 4.24 13.06 0.82
CA THR A 76 4.21 12.78 2.26
C THR A 76 3.21 11.67 2.61
N PHE A 77 2.02 11.68 2.00
CA PHE A 77 1.03 10.62 2.22
C PHE A 77 1.51 9.29 1.64
N CYS A 78 2.08 9.29 0.44
CA CYS A 78 2.66 8.08 -0.17
C CYS A 78 3.79 7.52 0.69
N TRP A 79 4.70 8.37 1.16
CA TRP A 79 5.78 8.00 2.07
C TRP A 79 5.26 7.39 3.38
N LYS A 80 4.22 7.97 3.99
CA LYS A 80 3.57 7.39 5.19
C LYS A 80 2.98 6.00 4.90
N GLY A 81 2.34 5.81 3.75
CA GLY A 81 1.80 4.51 3.34
C GLY A 81 2.89 3.45 3.14
N PHE A 82 4.04 3.84 2.60
CA PHE A 82 5.20 2.96 2.45
C PHE A 82 5.91 2.65 3.75
N ARG A 83 6.13 3.66 4.59
CA ARG A 83 6.81 3.52 5.89
C ARG A 83 5.97 2.72 6.88
N THR A 84 4.66 2.61 6.66
CA THR A 84 3.79 1.77 7.48
C THR A 84 4.37 0.35 7.52
N ARG A 85 4.49 -0.19 8.75
CA ARG A 85 5.25 -1.41 9.06
C ARG A 85 4.96 -2.56 8.10
N THR A 86 5.97 -3.41 7.88
CA THR A 86 5.87 -4.58 7.02
C THR A 86 4.72 -5.48 7.45
N PHE A 87 3.89 -5.83 6.47
CA PHE A 87 2.91 -6.89 6.62
C PHE A 87 3.64 -8.19 6.97
N ILE A 88 3.16 -8.90 7.99
CA ILE A 88 3.78 -10.17 8.37
C ILE A 88 3.24 -11.23 7.40
N MET A 89 3.99 -11.42 6.30
CA MET A 89 3.76 -12.45 5.27
C MET A 89 4.31 -13.80 5.73
N GLY A 90 3.41 -14.70 6.10
CA GLY A 90 3.60 -16.13 6.26
C GLY A 90 4.80 -16.55 7.10
N ASN A 91 5.04 -17.85 7.12
CA ASN A 91 6.30 -18.37 7.65
C ASN A 91 7.35 -18.31 6.56
N ASN A 92 8.55 -17.84 6.91
CA ASN A 92 9.73 -17.88 6.05
C ASN A 92 9.90 -19.30 5.47
N PRO A 93 10.15 -19.49 4.16
CA PRO A 93 10.36 -20.80 3.55
C PRO A 93 11.39 -21.66 4.28
N ARG A 94 12.43 -21.02 4.84
CA ARG A 94 13.42 -21.66 5.68
C ARG A 94 12.82 -22.18 7.00
N LYS A 95 11.97 -21.39 7.65
CA LYS A 95 11.22 -21.86 8.83
C LYS A 95 10.28 -23.00 8.45
N LEU A 96 9.60 -22.92 7.30
CA LEU A 96 8.76 -24.00 6.76
C LEU A 96 9.54 -25.32 6.66
N LEU A 97 10.76 -25.26 6.11
CA LEU A 97 11.62 -26.43 5.99
C LEU A 97 12.16 -26.93 7.34
N GLU A 98 12.70 -26.04 8.17
CA GLU A 98 13.41 -26.43 9.40
C GLU A 98 12.46 -26.80 10.54
N GLN A 99 11.30 -26.15 10.64
CA GLN A 99 10.38 -26.31 11.78
C GLN A 99 9.14 -27.16 11.46
N TYR A 100 8.72 -27.27 10.19
CA TYR A 100 7.46 -27.94 9.83
C TYR A 100 7.67 -29.22 9.04
N ALA A 101 8.79 -29.41 8.35
CA ALA A 101 9.11 -30.69 7.71
C ALA A 101 9.08 -31.89 8.67
N PRO A 102 9.45 -31.78 9.97
CA PRO A 102 9.33 -32.91 10.90
C PRO A 102 7.94 -33.06 11.53
N LEU A 103 7.02 -32.09 11.35
CA LEU A 103 5.68 -32.13 11.96
C LEU A 103 4.69 -32.93 11.11
N ASN A 104 3.67 -33.49 11.76
CA ASN A 104 2.55 -34.08 11.01
C ASN A 104 1.69 -32.97 10.36
N PRO A 105 0.92 -33.29 9.30
CA PRO A 105 0.12 -32.29 8.58
C PRO A 105 -0.88 -31.53 9.47
N ASP A 106 -1.49 -32.20 10.44
CA ASP A 106 -2.50 -31.60 11.31
C ASP A 106 -1.90 -30.63 12.32
N GLU A 107 -0.71 -30.93 12.87
CA GLU A 107 0.07 -30.04 13.71
C GLU A 107 0.49 -28.79 12.94
N THR A 108 0.92 -28.97 11.69
CA THR A 108 1.25 -27.84 10.81
C THR A 108 0.03 -26.95 10.58
N LYS A 109 -1.14 -27.50 10.27
CA LYS A 109 -2.39 -26.74 10.08
C LYS A 109 -2.78 -25.97 11.35
N ARG A 110 -2.73 -26.62 12.52
CA ARG A 110 -3.02 -25.98 13.81
C ARG A 110 -2.06 -24.84 14.12
N TYR A 111 -0.77 -25.04 13.84
CA TYR A 111 0.23 -23.99 14.01
C TYR A 111 -0.08 -22.80 13.10
N LEU A 112 -0.31 -23.04 11.81
CA LEU A 112 -0.60 -21.97 10.85
C LEU A 112 -1.85 -21.19 11.22
N LEU A 113 -2.92 -21.87 11.64
CA LEU A 113 -4.13 -21.24 12.15
C LEU A 113 -3.84 -20.34 13.36
N LYS A 114 -3.05 -20.83 14.32
CA LYS A 114 -2.64 -20.04 15.49
C LYS A 114 -1.81 -18.83 15.07
N TYR A 115 -0.82 -19.03 14.21
CA TYR A 115 0.07 -17.97 13.72
C TYR A 115 -0.69 -16.89 12.96
N TRP A 116 -1.60 -17.26 12.05
CA TRP A 116 -2.45 -16.30 11.34
C TRP A 116 -3.38 -15.56 12.29
N GLY A 117 -3.96 -16.26 13.26
CA GLY A 117 -4.81 -15.65 14.30
C GLY A 117 -4.05 -14.61 15.14
N GLU A 118 -2.86 -14.94 15.62
CA GLU A 118 -2.01 -14.04 16.43
C GLU A 118 -1.60 -12.77 15.66
N ASN A 119 -1.44 -12.86 14.34
CA ASN A 119 -1.01 -11.74 13.50
C ASN A 119 -2.17 -11.00 12.81
N TYR A 120 -3.41 -11.47 12.96
CA TYR A 120 -4.57 -10.97 12.23
C TYR A 120 -4.83 -9.48 12.49
N GLU A 121 -4.99 -9.11 13.76
CA GLU A 121 -5.29 -7.73 14.17
C GLU A 121 -4.16 -6.76 13.80
N TYR A 122 -2.92 -7.22 13.90
CA TYR A 122 -1.76 -6.45 13.47
C TYR A 122 -1.80 -6.16 11.96
N ASN A 123 -2.01 -7.20 11.15
CA ASN A 123 -2.08 -7.09 9.71
C ASN A 123 -3.27 -6.24 9.24
N LEU A 124 -4.43 -6.34 9.89
CA LEU A 124 -5.57 -5.45 9.66
C LEU A 124 -5.23 -3.99 9.98
N THR A 125 -4.49 -3.73 11.06
CA THR A 125 -4.05 -2.38 11.42
C THR A 125 -3.12 -1.80 10.35
N VAL A 126 -2.17 -2.59 9.87
CA VAL A 126 -1.28 -2.21 8.75
C VAL A 126 -2.08 -1.89 7.50
N LEU A 127 -3.03 -2.75 7.12
CA LEU A 127 -3.90 -2.53 5.96
C LEU A 127 -4.71 -1.22 6.08
N ARG A 128 -5.31 -0.96 7.25
CA ARG A 128 -6.07 0.27 7.51
C ARG A 128 -5.19 1.52 7.43
N GLN A 129 -3.97 1.46 7.97
CA GLN A 129 -3.01 2.57 7.92
C GLN A 129 -2.60 2.88 6.47
N LYS A 130 -2.25 1.86 5.68
CA LYS A 130 -1.93 2.00 4.24
C LYS A 130 -3.11 2.54 3.44
N SER A 131 -4.31 2.01 3.67
CA SER A 131 -5.54 2.47 3.02
C SER A 131 -5.87 3.93 3.36
N SER A 132 -5.71 4.32 4.62
CA SER A 132 -5.90 5.71 5.07
C SER A 132 -4.92 6.66 4.38
N ALA A 133 -3.64 6.28 4.26
CA ALA A 133 -2.66 7.08 3.53
C ALA A 133 -3.05 7.26 2.06
N LEU A 134 -3.47 6.18 1.39
CA LEU A 134 -3.92 6.24 -0.01
C LEU A 134 -5.18 7.10 -0.19
N LYS A 135 -6.12 7.05 0.77
CA LYS A 135 -7.35 7.86 0.78
C LYS A 135 -7.06 9.36 0.71
N TRP A 136 -5.94 9.81 1.27
CA TRP A 136 -5.52 11.22 1.22
C TRP A 136 -4.57 11.52 0.05
N ALA A 137 -3.73 10.56 -0.35
CA ALA A 137 -2.83 10.72 -1.48
C ALA A 137 -3.57 10.95 -2.80
N ILE A 138 -4.64 10.20 -3.07
CA ILE A 138 -5.41 10.31 -4.33
C ILE A 138 -6.02 11.70 -4.54
N PRO A 139 -6.82 12.28 -3.62
CA PRO A 139 -7.39 13.60 -3.84
C PRO A 139 -6.31 14.70 -3.87
N SER A 140 -5.23 14.57 -3.09
CA SER A 140 -4.10 15.50 -3.14
C SER A 140 -3.45 15.52 -4.53
N ALA A 141 -3.18 14.34 -5.09
CA ALA A 141 -2.66 14.20 -6.45
C ALA A 141 -3.66 14.71 -7.50
N GLY A 142 -4.96 14.50 -7.29
CA GLY A 142 -6.01 15.04 -8.16
C GLY A 142 -5.97 16.56 -8.25
N VAL A 143 -5.84 17.24 -7.10
CA VAL A 143 -5.73 18.72 -7.05
C VAL A 143 -4.42 19.20 -7.67
N GLU A 144 -3.30 18.53 -7.38
CA GLU A 144 -2.00 18.78 -8.00
C GLU A 144 -2.11 18.77 -9.54
N VAL A 145 -2.68 17.70 -10.11
CA VAL A 145 -2.82 17.55 -11.56
C VAL A 145 -3.69 18.67 -12.15
N LEU A 146 -4.81 19.02 -11.50
CA LEU A 146 -5.66 20.11 -11.96
C LEU A 146 -4.92 21.46 -11.96
N LEU A 147 -4.14 21.74 -10.91
CA LEU A 147 -3.35 22.96 -10.83
C LEU A 147 -2.26 23.02 -11.89
N LEU A 148 -1.57 21.89 -12.14
CA LEU A 148 -0.56 21.80 -13.19
C LEU A 148 -1.17 22.02 -14.59
N LEU A 149 -2.37 21.49 -14.85
CA LEU A 149 -3.10 21.74 -16.10
C LEU A 149 -3.52 23.20 -16.23
N CYS A 150 -4.06 23.81 -15.17
CA CYS A 150 -4.39 25.23 -15.15
C CYS A 150 -3.15 26.10 -15.41
N TRP A 151 -2.02 25.77 -14.77
CA TRP A 151 -0.75 26.45 -14.99
C TRP A 151 -0.27 26.31 -16.44
N LEU A 152 -0.44 25.14 -17.05
CA LEU A 152 -0.08 24.89 -18.44
C LEU A 152 -0.90 25.74 -19.41
N ILE A 153 -2.22 25.87 -19.18
CA ILE A 153 -3.16 26.57 -20.06
C ILE A 153 -3.06 28.10 -19.91
N LEU A 154 -2.85 28.60 -18.69
CA LEU A 154 -2.92 30.04 -18.37
C LEU A 154 -1.62 30.81 -18.57
N ALA A 155 -0.47 30.13 -18.69
CA ALA A 155 0.80 30.76 -19.05
C ALA A 155 1.20 30.45 -20.47
#